data_AF-A0A210P8W5-F1
#
_entry.id   AF-A0A210P8W5-F1
#
_cell.length_a   1.000
_cell.length_b   1.000
_cell.length_c   1.000
_cell.angle_alpha   90.00
_cell.angle_beta   90.00
_cell.angle_gamma   90.00
#
_symmetry.space_group_name_H-M   'P 1'
#
loop_
_entity.id
_entity.type
_entity.pdbx_description
1 polymer ?
#
loop_
_entity_poly.entity_id
_entity_poly.type
_entity_poly.pdbx_seq_one_letter_code
_entity_poly.pdbx_strand_id
1 'polypeptide(L)'
;MDHSKQRLLLSLLVEFNNSFSKQINESAINQKMEHYIKDTVQEFVEKQYRGTIFDKEFKQMIEKVNDARANEHLVFNYYTEKLWKEITQLSQKTTSFSNAYSIIDILGKNKDAFF
;
A
#
# COMPACT_ATOMS: atom_id res chain seq x y z
N MET A 1 4.80 11.54 10.03
CA MET A 1 3.51 11.89 9.38
C MET A 1 2.46 12.14 10.46
N ASP A 2 1.41 12.92 10.19
CA ASP A 2 0.29 13.03 11.13
C ASP A 2 -0.54 11.73 11.18
N HIS A 3 -1.27 11.52 12.27
CA HIS A 3 -2.01 10.29 12.51
C HIS A 3 -3.12 10.03 11.48
N SER A 4 -3.80 11.06 10.99
CA SER A 4 -4.81 10.92 9.93
C SER A 4 -4.21 10.39 8.64
N LYS A 5 -3.06 10.92 8.22
CA LYS A 5 -2.31 10.43 7.07
C LYS A 5 -1.85 8.98 7.26
N GLN A 6 -1.36 8.64 8.45
CA GLN A 6 -0.93 7.26 8.75
C GLN A 6 -2.09 6.26 8.63
N ARG A 7 -3.27 6.59 9.19
CA ARG A 7 -4.47 5.76 9.03
C ARG A 7 -4.87 5.60 7.57
N LEU A 8 -4.81 6.69 6.81
CA LEU A 8 -5.16 6.66 5.41
C LEU A 8 -4.21 5.79 4.58
N LEU A 9 -2.89 5.92 4.83
CA LEU A 9 -1.88 5.07 4.21
C LEU A 9 -2.10 3.59 4.55
N LEU A 10 -2.45 3.28 5.81
CA LEU A 10 -2.76 1.92 6.21
C LEU A 10 -3.97 1.36 5.46
N SER A 11 -5.05 2.14 5.31
CA SER A 11 -6.21 1.72 4.51
C SER A 11 -5.85 1.45 3.05
N LEU A 12 -5.01 2.30 2.44
CA LEU A 12 -4.53 2.09 1.08
C LEU A 12 -3.62 0.86 0.97
N LEU A 13 -2.78 0.60 1.97
CA LEU A 13 -1.92 -0.59 2.03
C LEU A 13 -2.73 -1.89 2.12
N VAL A 14 -3.80 -1.90 2.91
CA VAL A 14 -4.72 -3.05 2.99
C VAL A 14 -5.37 -3.32 1.63
N GLU A 15 -5.86 -2.27 0.96
CA GLU A 15 -6.45 -2.41 -0.37
C GLU A 15 -5.41 -2.83 -1.43
N PHE A 16 -4.19 -2.28 -1.35
CA PHE A 16 -3.07 -2.69 -2.19
C PHE A 16 -2.74 -4.17 -2.01
N ASN A 17 -2.62 -4.64 -0.77
CA ASN A 17 -2.40 -6.05 -0.47
C ASN A 17 -3.51 -6.94 -1.06
N ASN A 18 -4.78 -6.58 -0.84
CA ASN A 18 -5.93 -7.31 -1.39
C ASN A 18 -5.89 -7.36 -2.92
N SER A 19 -5.54 -6.26 -3.58
CA SER A 19 -5.41 -6.22 -5.04
C SER A 19 -4.22 -7.02 -5.54
N PHE A 20 -3.08 -6.95 -4.87
CA PHE A 20 -1.83 -7.59 -5.29
C PHE A 20 -1.87 -9.12 -5.07
N SER A 21 -2.56 -9.60 -4.04
CA SER A 21 -2.79 -11.04 -3.85
C SER A 21 -3.79 -11.66 -4.82
N LYS A 22 -4.65 -10.84 -5.45
CA LYS A 22 -5.67 -11.34 -6.41
C LYS A 22 -5.19 -11.35 -7.86
N GLN A 23 -4.05 -10.73 -8.18
CA GLN A 23 -3.50 -10.81 -9.52
C GLN A 23 -2.87 -12.18 -9.78
N ILE A 24 -2.92 -12.61 -11.04
CA ILE A 24 -2.26 -13.83 -11.50
C ILE A 24 -0.74 -13.63 -11.36
N ASN A 25 -0.11 -14.38 -10.45
CA ASN A 25 1.30 -14.26 -10.10
C ASN A 25 2.07 -15.55 -10.49
N GLU A 26 2.57 -15.60 -11.72
CA GLU A 26 3.38 -16.73 -12.21
C GLU A 26 4.87 -16.58 -11.94
N SER A 27 5.34 -15.37 -11.61
CA SER A 27 6.76 -15.11 -11.35
C SER A 27 7.11 -15.38 -9.88
N ALA A 28 8.29 -15.97 -9.65
CA ALA A 28 8.81 -16.22 -8.31
C ALA A 28 8.97 -14.91 -7.49
N ILE A 29 9.32 -13.80 -8.14
CA ILE A 29 9.42 -12.50 -7.48
C ILE A 29 8.06 -11.98 -7.02
N ASN A 30 7.02 -12.12 -7.84
CA ASN A 30 5.67 -11.70 -7.46
C ASN A 30 5.16 -12.48 -6.26
N GLN A 31 5.37 -13.80 -6.22
CA GLN A 31 4.99 -14.65 -5.08
C GLN A 31 5.78 -14.31 -3.81
N LYS A 32 7.11 -14.14 -3.91
CA LYS A 32 7.97 -13.70 -2.80
C LYS A 32 7.50 -12.35 -2.24
N MET A 33 7.21 -11.39 -3.12
CA MET A 33 6.75 -10.07 -2.73
C MET A 33 5.34 -10.09 -2.18
N GLU A 34 4.48 -11.01 -2.63
CA GLU A 34 3.13 -11.16 -2.12
C GLU A 34 3.17 -11.59 -0.65
N HIS A 35 3.97 -12.61 -0.33
CA HIS A 35 4.18 -13.01 1.07
C HIS A 35 4.72 -11.86 1.91
N TYR A 36 5.77 -11.17 1.44
CA TYR A 36 6.35 -10.04 2.15
C TYR A 36 5.34 -8.91 2.40
N ILE A 37 4.59 -8.51 1.37
CA ILE A 37 3.58 -7.44 1.47
C ILE A 37 2.48 -7.85 2.43
N LYS A 38 1.97 -9.08 2.32
CA LYS A 38 0.92 -9.60 3.19
C LYS A 38 1.34 -9.59 4.65
N ASP A 39 2.50 -10.15 4.96
CA ASP A 39 3.01 -10.23 6.34
C ASP A 39 3.24 -8.83 6.92
N THR A 40 3.85 -7.94 6.13
CA THR A 40 4.12 -6.56 6.54
C THR A 40 2.82 -5.80 6.82
N VAL A 41 1.85 -5.85 5.91
CA VAL A 41 0.56 -5.15 6.07
C VAL A 41 -0.22 -5.71 7.25
N GLN A 42 -0.21 -7.03 7.45
CA GLN A 42 -0.81 -7.65 8.63
C GLN A 42 -0.15 -7.16 9.92
N GLU A 43 1.17 -7.06 9.96
CA GLU A 43 1.91 -6.52 11.09
C GLU A 43 1.52 -5.07 11.41
N PHE A 44 1.37 -4.21 10.39
CA PHE A 44 0.86 -2.84 10.59
C PHE A 44 -0.52 -2.81 11.25
N VAL A 45 -1.43 -3.69 10.82
CA VAL A 45 -2.79 -3.77 11.34
C VAL A 45 -2.80 -4.28 12.78
N GLU A 46 -2.08 -5.38 13.05
CA GLU A 46 -2.08 -6.05 14.35
C GLU A 46 -1.36 -5.23 15.43
N LYS A 47 -0.16 -4.73 15.11
CA LYS A 47 0.64 -3.94 16.06
C LYS A 47 0.16 -2.49 16.18
N GLN A 48 -0.78 -2.08 15.32
CA GLN A 48 -1.33 -0.74 15.25
C GLN A 48 -0.22 0.33 15.31
N TYR A 49 0.79 0.21 14.47
CA TYR A 49 1.92 1.13 14.46
C TYR A 49 1.44 2.58 14.31
N ARG A 50 2.06 3.49 15.08
CA ARG A 50 1.75 4.92 15.08
C ARG A 50 3.03 5.75 15.21
N GLY A 51 2.93 7.01 14.80
CA GLY A 51 4.01 7.98 14.97
C GLY A 51 5.27 7.55 14.23
N THR A 52 6.43 7.71 14.86
CA THR A 52 7.74 7.46 14.25
C THR A 52 7.96 5.99 13.88
N ILE A 53 7.39 5.04 14.63
CA ILE A 53 7.51 3.61 14.32
C ILE A 53 6.80 3.32 13.01
N PHE A 54 5.56 3.79 12.85
CA PHE A 54 4.84 3.65 11.57
C PHE A 54 5.66 4.23 10.42
N ASP A 55 6.14 5.48 10.57
CA ASP A 55 6.88 6.16 9.51
C ASP A 55 8.13 5.38 9.08
N LYS A 56 8.86 4.80 10.04
CA LYS A 56 10.07 4.02 9.79
C LYS A 56 9.77 2.72 9.05
N GLU A 57 8.86 1.90 9.57
CA GLU A 57 8.52 0.61 8.97
C GLU A 57 7.89 0.81 7.59
N PHE A 58 7.09 1.87 7.43
CA PHE A 58 6.43 2.19 6.17
C PHE A 58 7.46 2.56 5.10
N LYS A 59 8.44 3.39 5.47
CA LYS A 59 9.54 3.75 4.58
C LYS A 59 10.32 2.52 4.12
N GLN A 60 10.62 1.59 5.01
CA GLN A 60 11.31 0.34 4.66
C GLN A 60 10.51 -0.51 3.67
N MET A 61 9.19 -0.61 3.87
CA MET A 61 8.32 -1.30 2.92
C MET A 61 8.34 -0.65 1.53
N ILE A 62 8.23 0.69 1.48
CA ILE A 62 8.27 1.45 0.21
C ILE A 62 9.60 1.21 -0.52
N GLU A 63 10.72 1.32 0.19
CA GLU A 63 12.04 1.10 -0.40
C GLU A 63 12.18 -0.30 -0.98
N LYS A 64 11.79 -1.33 -0.23
CA LYS A 64 11.88 -2.72 -0.69
C LYS A 64 10.97 -3.04 -1.88
N VAL A 65 9.74 -2.55 -1.87
CA VAL A 65 8.82 -2.76 -3.00
C VAL A 65 9.32 -2.02 -4.24
N ASN A 66 9.82 -0.79 -4.10
CA ASN A 66 10.36 -0.03 -5.23
C ASN A 66 11.65 -0.66 -5.78
N ASP A 67 12.50 -1.20 -4.92
CA ASP A 67 13.70 -1.95 -5.34
C ASP A 67 13.32 -3.19 -6.15
N ALA A 68 12.38 -4.00 -5.64
CA ALA A 68 11.89 -5.18 -6.36
C ALA A 68 11.27 -4.82 -7.72
N ARG A 69 10.62 -3.65 -7.83
CA ARG A 69 10.10 -3.14 -9.11
C ARG A 69 11.20 -2.74 -10.08
N ALA A 70 12.19 -1.99 -9.60
CA ALA A 70 13.24 -1.44 -10.44
C ALA A 70 14.25 -2.52 -10.88
N ASN A 71 14.54 -3.49 -10.00
CA ASN A 71 15.69 -4.37 -10.12
C ASN A 71 15.34 -5.86 -10.18
N GLU A 72 14.19 -6.29 -9.65
CA GLU A 72 13.78 -7.71 -9.63
C GLU A 72 12.58 -8.01 -10.55
N HIS A 73 12.15 -7.06 -11.38
CA HIS A 73 11.01 -7.20 -12.31
C HIS A 73 9.66 -7.52 -11.65
N LEU A 74 9.40 -6.95 -10.45
CA LEU A 74 8.08 -7.03 -9.84
C LEU A 74 7.01 -6.35 -10.72
N VAL A 75 5.97 -7.11 -11.10
CA VAL A 75 4.90 -6.63 -11.98
C VAL A 75 3.62 -6.34 -11.20
N PHE A 76 3.03 -5.17 -11.42
CA PHE A 76 1.71 -4.81 -10.94
C PHE A 76 0.70 -4.80 -12.07
N ASN A 77 -0.52 -5.28 -11.80
CA ASN A 77 -1.64 -5.00 -12.69
C ASN A 77 -2.01 -3.50 -12.64
N TYR A 78 -2.89 -3.07 -13.55
CA TYR A 78 -3.29 -1.66 -13.66
C TYR A 78 -3.85 -1.06 -12.35
N TYR A 79 -4.69 -1.79 -11.64
CA TYR A 79 -5.32 -1.30 -10.41
C TYR A 79 -4.33 -1.25 -9.24
N THR A 80 -3.53 -2.31 -9.07
CA THR A 80 -2.44 -2.35 -8.08
C THR A 80 -1.43 -1.23 -8.31
N GLU A 81 -1.10 -0.95 -9.58
CA GLU A 81 -0.23 0.17 -9.96
C GLU A 81 -0.81 1.53 -9.56
N LYS A 82 -2.12 1.72 -9.75
CA LYS A 82 -2.82 2.95 -9.34
C LYS A 82 -2.74 3.13 -7.82
N LEU A 83 -3.02 2.08 -7.04
CA LEU A 83 -2.91 2.11 -5.58
C LEU A 83 -1.50 2.47 -5.12
N TRP A 84 -0.48 1.82 -5.70
CA TRP A 84 0.91 2.07 -5.33
C TRP A 84 1.37 3.50 -5.60
N LYS A 85 0.91 4.08 -6.72
CA LYS A 85 1.17 5.50 -7.05
C LYS A 85 0.58 6.43 -6.01
N GLU A 86 -0.66 6.22 -5.60
CA GLU A 86 -1.31 7.04 -4.57
C GLU A 86 -0.61 6.92 -3.22
N ILE A 87 -0.25 5.69 -2.81
CA ILE A 87 0.52 5.42 -1.58
C ILE A 87 1.84 6.21 -1.59
N THR A 88 2.59 6.10 -2.70
CA THR A 88 3.89 6.77 -2.83
C THR A 88 3.75 8.29 -2.82
N GLN A 89 2.77 8.84 -3.56
CA GLN A 89 2.52 10.29 -3.58
C GLN A 89 2.07 10.83 -2.22
N LEU A 90 1.16 10.13 -1.55
CA LEU A 90 0.65 10.51 -0.24
C LEU A 90 1.75 10.45 0.83
N SER A 91 2.71 9.53 0.70
CA SER A 91 3.86 9.46 1.60
C SER A 91 4.80 10.67 1.48
N GLN A 92 4.95 11.24 0.28
CA GLN A 92 5.93 12.30 -0.01
C GLN A 92 5.37 13.72 0.13
N LYS A 93 4.10 13.96 -0.19
CA LYS A 93 3.51 15.31 -0.26
C LYS A 93 2.37 15.52 0.74
N THR A 94 2.09 16.78 1.08
CA THR A 94 0.79 17.16 1.68
C THR A 94 -0.33 16.81 0.71
N THR A 95 -1.39 16.18 1.21
CA THR A 95 -2.51 15.68 0.41
C THR A 95 -3.13 16.81 -0.41
N SER A 96 -3.14 16.70 -1.75
CA SER A 96 -3.83 17.64 -2.63
C SER A 96 -5.31 17.25 -2.81
N PHE A 97 -6.18 18.19 -3.19
CA PHE A 97 -7.59 17.91 -3.49
C PHE A 97 -7.75 16.83 -4.58
N SER A 98 -6.86 16.79 -5.58
CA SER A 98 -6.89 15.78 -6.64
C SER A 98 -6.61 14.37 -6.09
N ASN A 99 -5.65 14.24 -5.18
CA ASN A 99 -5.34 12.96 -4.53
C ASN A 99 -6.49 12.52 -3.61
N ALA A 100 -7.18 13.46 -2.95
CA ALA A 100 -8.31 13.14 -2.09
C ALA A 100 -9.46 12.46 -2.85
N TYR A 101 -9.82 12.93 -4.05
CA TYR A 101 -10.88 12.29 -4.86
C TYR A 101 -10.50 10.89 -5.36
N SER A 102 -9.25 10.71 -5.80
CA SER A 102 -8.74 9.39 -6.22
C SER A 102 -8.81 8.38 -5.07
N ILE A 103 -8.41 8.82 -3.87
CA ILE A 103 -8.47 8.04 -2.64
C ILE A 103 -9.91 7.71 -2.23
N ILE A 104 -10.84 8.67 -2.34
CA ILE A 104 -12.26 8.43 -2.06
C ILE A 104 -12.86 7.44 -3.05
N ASP A 105 -12.52 7.49 -4.34
CA ASP A 105 -12.98 6.49 -5.32
C ASP A 105 -12.44 5.08 -5.00
N ILE A 106 -11.17 5.00 -4.60
CA ILE A 106 -10.53 3.74 -4.18
C ILE A 106 -11.22 3.15 -2.95
N LEU A 107 -11.37 3.95 -1.87
CA LEU A 107 -11.90 3.47 -0.59
C LEU A 107 -13.42 3.41 -0.56
N GLY A 108 -14.10 4.28 -1.32
CA GLY A 108 -15.56 4.39 -1.37
C GLY A 108 -16.24 3.19 -2.02
N LYS A 109 -15.52 2.45 -2.88
CA LYS A 109 -16.00 1.18 -3.46
C LYS A 109 -16.02 0.02 -2.46
N ASN A 110 -15.39 0.16 -1.28
CA ASN A 110 -15.31 -0.86 -0.24
C ASN A 110 -16.21 -0.57 0.98
N LYS A 111 -17.16 0.37 0.90
CA LYS A 111 -18.05 0.71 2.03
C LYS A 111 -18.87 -0.49 2.54
N ASP A 112 -19.08 -1.52 1.74
CA ASP A 112 -19.83 -2.72 2.11
C ASP A 112 -18.97 -3.81 2.79
N ALA A 113 -17.64 -3.62 2.90
CA ALA A 113 -16.72 -4.62 3.47
C ALA A 113 -16.32 -4.35 4.93
N PHE A 114 -16.85 -3.29 5.55
CA PHE A 114 -16.50 -2.85 6.90
C PHE A 114 -17.69 -2.73 7.87
N PHE A 115 -18.84 -3.33 7.56
CA PHE A 115 -19.97 -3.49 8.48
C PHE A 115 -20.21 -4.96 8.81
#